data_AF-D0NQ79-F1
#
_entry.id   AF-D0NQ79-F1
#
_cell.length_a   1.000
_cell.length_b   1.000
_cell.length_c   1.000
_cell.angle_alpha   90.00
_cell.angle_beta   90.00
_cell.angle_gamma   90.00
#
_symmetry.space_group_name_H-M   'P 1'
#
loop_
_entity.id
_entity.type
_entity.pdbx_description
1 polymer ?
#
loop_
_entity_poly.entity_id
_entity_poly.type
_entity_poly.pdbx_seq_one_letter_code
_entity_poly.pdbx_strand_id
1 'polypeptide(L)'
;MTVKFPKRNGKPEKNKAQMLAKSRTYRIDVKALRGDLRRQEKELCEELLRLEEIRKEHKAKENAGWYTGQSLWRELATRQRVERDTAESQQKKLRFLISNQATYIDILRDVLTKRCTDPIVVLGHQETASPFARYLHELNTRYYLYTDEVFKATDLSHSHDIDQTVELDGGVKFFYPRSTLVLPSSVSETSNTLWKLGEHLFSDKQSYVQHHNVEDSSNTFVVSFTDTNVLETGDTVQISHWYVARRFIQDKRVVIGWKHIFQGEGILCGLKEDETGWCRFYSSADVMEPGTVMEMRIHRVVVHSTDPAPQESILRAFHNFLITETREVLVNVVATLENMLLENALADIC
;
A
#
# COMPACT_ATOMS: atom_id res chain seq x y z
N MET A 1 -103.63 103.29 -16.30
CA MET A 1 -103.35 101.92 -15.83
C MET A 1 -102.02 101.45 -16.41
N THR A 2 -101.06 101.22 -15.53
CA THR A 2 -99.70 100.70 -15.77
C THR A 2 -99.71 99.21 -16.07
N VAL A 3 -98.99 98.75 -17.10
CA VAL A 3 -98.47 97.37 -17.17
C VAL A 3 -97.05 97.38 -17.75
N LYS A 4 -96.11 96.89 -16.92
CA LYS A 4 -94.68 96.66 -17.18
C LYS A 4 -94.47 95.35 -17.93
N PHE A 5 -93.43 95.27 -18.77
CA PHE A 5 -92.71 94.03 -19.12
C PHE A 5 -91.24 94.36 -19.50
N PRO A 6 -90.29 93.43 -19.34
CA PRO A 6 -89.39 93.44 -18.18
C PRO A 6 -87.90 93.65 -18.50
N LYS A 7 -87.13 93.93 -17.43
CA LYS A 7 -85.68 94.13 -17.42
C LYS A 7 -84.91 92.91 -17.95
N ARG A 8 -84.01 93.17 -18.91
CA ARG A 8 -82.97 92.25 -19.40
C ARG A 8 -82.00 91.86 -18.27
N ASN A 9 -81.72 90.57 -18.19
CA ASN A 9 -80.81 89.90 -17.25
C ASN A 9 -79.34 90.36 -17.41
N GLY A 10 -78.80 91.05 -16.41
CA GLY A 10 -77.36 91.32 -16.23
C GLY A 10 -76.66 90.29 -15.32
N LYS A 11 -76.75 88.99 -15.68
CA LYS A 11 -76.14 87.86 -14.94
C LYS A 11 -75.10 86.96 -15.68
N PRO A 12 -74.43 87.32 -16.80
CA PRO A 12 -73.34 86.50 -17.34
C PRO A 12 -71.91 86.88 -16.89
N GLU A 13 -71.60 88.17 -16.67
CA GLU A 13 -70.20 88.61 -16.48
C GLU A 13 -69.63 88.40 -15.07
N LYS A 14 -70.42 88.67 -14.01
CA LYS A 14 -70.00 88.42 -12.62
C LYS A 14 -69.72 86.93 -12.37
N ASN A 15 -70.50 86.05 -13.00
CA ASN A 15 -70.28 84.60 -12.94
C ASN A 15 -69.02 84.17 -13.71
N LYS A 16 -68.70 84.80 -14.85
CA LYS A 16 -67.46 84.54 -15.61
C LYS A 16 -66.21 84.95 -14.82
N ALA A 17 -66.20 86.13 -14.20
CA ALA A 17 -65.06 86.60 -13.42
C ALA A 17 -64.81 85.72 -12.17
N GLN A 18 -65.88 85.28 -11.50
CA GLN A 18 -65.79 84.39 -10.34
C GLN A 18 -65.34 82.97 -10.74
N MET A 19 -65.76 82.48 -11.91
CA MET A 19 -65.28 81.22 -12.49
C MET A 19 -63.79 81.28 -12.88
N LEU A 20 -63.33 82.40 -13.44
CA LEU A 20 -61.91 82.61 -13.77
C LEU A 20 -61.03 82.71 -12.51
N ALA A 21 -61.50 83.37 -11.45
CA ALA A 21 -60.81 83.43 -10.16
C ALA A 21 -60.70 82.02 -9.54
N LYS A 22 -61.79 81.26 -9.46
CA LYS A 22 -61.78 79.87 -9.00
C LYS A 22 -60.87 78.97 -9.86
N SER A 23 -60.86 79.16 -11.17
CA SER A 23 -59.96 78.43 -12.08
C SER A 23 -58.48 78.76 -11.85
N ARG A 24 -58.15 80.02 -11.52
CA ARG A 24 -56.79 80.44 -11.15
C ARG A 24 -56.34 79.83 -9.83
N THR A 25 -57.19 79.88 -8.79
CA THR A 25 -56.87 79.26 -7.49
C THR A 25 -56.66 77.75 -7.64
N TYR A 26 -57.56 77.07 -8.35
CA TYR A 26 -57.42 75.64 -8.66
C TYR A 26 -56.11 75.32 -9.39
N ARG A 27 -55.68 76.15 -10.37
CA ARG A 27 -54.39 75.95 -11.06
C ARG A 27 -53.19 76.14 -10.14
N ILE A 28 -53.26 77.06 -9.19
CA ILE A 28 -52.19 77.28 -8.20
C ILE A 28 -52.12 76.09 -7.24
N ASP A 29 -53.26 75.64 -6.72
CA ASP A 29 -53.33 74.50 -5.80
C ASP A 29 -52.83 73.21 -6.48
N VAL A 30 -53.24 72.98 -7.74
CA VAL A 30 -52.74 71.86 -8.54
C VAL A 30 -51.23 71.97 -8.79
N LYS A 31 -50.69 73.18 -8.97
CA LYS A 31 -49.24 73.38 -9.15
C LYS A 31 -48.47 73.15 -7.85
N ALA A 32 -49.00 73.60 -6.71
CA ALA A 32 -48.42 73.35 -5.38
C ALA A 32 -48.41 71.85 -5.07
N LEU A 33 -49.55 71.17 -5.27
CA LEU A 33 -49.69 69.73 -5.07
C LEU A 33 -48.76 68.92 -5.98
N ARG A 34 -48.59 69.32 -7.24
CA ARG A 34 -47.58 68.73 -8.14
C ARG A 34 -46.15 68.98 -7.67
N GLY A 35 -45.88 70.12 -7.06
CA GLY A 35 -44.57 70.45 -6.49
C GLY A 35 -44.25 69.57 -5.28
N ASP A 36 -45.22 69.39 -4.38
CA ASP A 36 -45.06 68.55 -3.20
C ASP A 36 -44.94 67.06 -3.57
N LEU A 37 -45.75 66.58 -4.52
CA LEU A 37 -45.61 65.21 -5.04
C LEU A 37 -44.23 64.96 -5.65
N ARG A 38 -43.66 65.91 -6.40
CA ARG A 38 -42.30 65.79 -6.95
C ARG A 38 -41.23 65.80 -5.86
N ARG A 39 -41.45 66.51 -4.75
CA ARG A 39 -40.53 66.50 -3.60
C ARG A 39 -40.56 65.13 -2.91
N GLN A 40 -41.77 64.63 -2.66
CA GLN A 40 -41.98 63.29 -2.09
C GLN A 40 -41.42 62.19 -2.98
N GLU A 41 -41.60 62.29 -4.30
CA GLU A 41 -41.01 61.34 -5.26
C GLU A 41 -39.48 61.31 -5.15
N LYS A 42 -38.83 62.48 -5.06
CA LYS A 42 -37.38 62.56 -4.88
C LYS A 42 -36.92 61.98 -3.55
N GLU A 43 -37.57 62.36 -2.45
CA GLU A 43 -37.25 61.86 -1.11
C GLU A 43 -37.40 60.33 -1.04
N LEU A 44 -38.50 59.79 -1.58
CA LEU A 44 -38.73 58.35 -1.65
C LEU A 44 -37.73 57.64 -2.57
N CYS A 45 -37.35 58.24 -3.70
CA CYS A 45 -36.31 57.68 -4.57
C CYS A 45 -34.95 57.61 -3.86
N GLU A 46 -34.57 58.66 -3.13
CA GLU A 46 -33.34 58.69 -2.34
C GLU A 46 -33.37 57.64 -1.21
N GLU A 47 -34.51 57.48 -0.55
CA GLU A 47 -34.68 56.49 0.51
C GLU A 47 -34.69 55.05 -0.01
N LEU A 48 -35.31 54.81 -1.17
CA LEU A 48 -35.23 53.52 -1.86
C LEU A 48 -33.81 53.17 -2.26
N LEU A 49 -33.05 54.13 -2.82
CA LEU A 49 -31.65 53.91 -3.17
C LEU A 49 -30.81 53.55 -1.95
N ARG A 50 -31.00 54.25 -0.82
CA ARG A 50 -30.32 53.91 0.43
C ARG A 50 -30.66 52.51 0.94
N LEU A 51 -31.94 52.14 0.92
CA LEU A 51 -32.38 50.82 1.36
C LEU A 51 -31.86 49.71 0.43
N GLU A 52 -31.78 49.95 -0.87
CA GLU A 52 -31.17 49.03 -1.82
C GLU A 52 -29.68 48.82 -1.59
N GLU A 53 -28.94 49.90 -1.30
CA GLU A 53 -27.51 49.84 -0.95
C GLU A 53 -27.29 48.98 0.31
N ILE A 54 -28.02 49.29 1.39
CA ILE A 54 -27.96 48.54 2.66
C ILE A 54 -28.32 47.07 2.44
N ARG A 55 -29.34 46.79 1.62
CA ARG A 55 -29.75 45.42 1.30
C ARG A 55 -28.68 44.67 0.51
N LYS A 56 -28.00 45.32 -0.43
CA LYS A 56 -26.88 44.74 -1.20
C LYS A 56 -25.70 44.42 -0.27
N GLU A 57 -25.35 45.33 0.63
CA GLU A 57 -24.28 45.12 1.61
C GLU A 57 -24.59 43.97 2.57
N HIS A 58 -25.82 43.89 3.09
CA HIS A 58 -26.23 42.80 3.97
C HIS A 58 -26.16 41.45 3.26
N LYS A 59 -26.69 41.37 2.04
CA LYS A 59 -26.59 40.15 1.20
C LYS A 59 -25.15 39.77 0.90
N ALA A 60 -24.27 40.74 0.63
CA ALA A 60 -22.86 40.47 0.38
C ALA A 60 -22.14 39.93 1.62
N LYS A 61 -22.40 40.50 2.81
CA LYS A 61 -21.84 40.03 4.08
C LYS A 61 -22.35 38.64 4.46
N GLU A 62 -23.64 38.38 4.27
CA GLU A 62 -24.26 37.07 4.55
C GLU A 62 -23.72 35.99 3.62
N ASN A 63 -23.59 36.29 2.32
CA ASN A 63 -22.97 35.40 1.35
C ASN A 63 -21.49 35.15 1.68
N ALA A 64 -20.71 36.17 2.01
CA ALA A 64 -19.30 36.02 2.37
C ALA A 64 -19.11 35.14 3.62
N GLY A 65 -19.96 35.32 4.64
CA GLY A 65 -19.99 34.47 5.82
C GLY A 65 -20.35 33.01 5.51
N TRP A 66 -21.33 32.80 4.63
CA TRP A 66 -21.73 31.46 4.16
C TRP A 66 -20.62 30.76 3.37
N TYR A 67 -19.96 31.44 2.43
CA TYR A 67 -18.84 30.88 1.66
C TYR A 67 -17.63 30.57 2.56
N THR A 68 -17.34 31.42 3.54
CA THR A 68 -16.25 31.19 4.51
C THR A 68 -16.57 29.97 5.38
N GLY A 69 -17.78 29.87 5.95
CA GLY A 69 -18.22 28.71 6.71
C GLY A 69 -18.19 27.41 5.89
N GLN A 70 -18.68 27.44 4.65
CA GLN A 70 -18.66 26.27 3.75
C GLN A 70 -17.23 25.82 3.42
N SER A 71 -16.30 26.77 3.22
CA SER A 71 -14.89 26.45 2.97
C SER A 71 -14.21 25.81 4.18
N LEU A 72 -14.45 26.34 5.39
CA LEU A 72 -13.92 25.79 6.64
C LEU A 72 -14.46 24.39 6.93
N TRP A 73 -15.77 24.17 6.75
CA TRP A 73 -16.37 22.85 6.92
C TRP A 73 -15.88 21.85 5.87
N ARG A 74 -15.65 22.30 4.63
CA ARG A 74 -15.06 21.46 3.58
C ARG A 74 -13.63 21.05 3.95
N GLU A 75 -12.81 21.98 4.42
CA GLU A 75 -11.45 21.70 4.86
C GLU A 75 -11.41 20.73 6.04
N LEU A 76 -12.23 20.96 7.07
CA LEU A 76 -12.37 20.06 8.22
C LEU A 76 -12.83 18.67 7.81
N ALA A 77 -13.82 18.56 6.92
CA ALA A 77 -14.31 17.29 6.41
C ALA A 77 -13.23 16.54 5.59
N THR A 78 -12.46 17.26 4.77
CA THR A 78 -11.34 16.65 4.04
C THR A 78 -10.25 16.14 4.97
N ARG A 79 -9.90 16.91 6.02
CA ARG A 79 -8.92 16.49 7.02
C ARG A 79 -9.39 15.25 7.77
N GLN A 80 -10.63 15.25 8.27
CA GLN A 80 -11.22 14.11 8.96
C GLN A 80 -11.30 12.86 8.07
N ARG A 81 -11.58 13.04 6.77
CA ARG A 81 -11.58 11.91 5.82
C ARG A 81 -10.20 11.28 5.70
N VAL A 82 -9.15 12.09 5.54
CA VAL A 82 -7.77 11.59 5.45
C VAL A 82 -7.37 10.88 6.75
N GLU A 83 -7.65 11.49 7.90
CA GLU A 83 -7.39 10.88 9.22
C GLU A 83 -8.12 9.54 9.35
N ARG A 84 -9.40 9.47 8.98
CA ARG A 84 -10.17 8.21 8.97
C ARG A 84 -9.57 7.17 8.03
N ASP A 85 -9.19 7.55 6.82
CA ASP A 85 -8.62 6.62 5.83
C ASP A 85 -7.27 6.05 6.34
N THR A 86 -6.45 6.86 7.00
CA THR A 86 -5.22 6.40 7.65
C THR A 86 -5.49 5.45 8.82
N ALA A 87 -6.45 5.79 9.69
CA ALA A 87 -6.83 4.97 10.83
C ALA A 87 -7.44 3.63 10.39
N GLU A 88 -8.28 3.62 9.34
CA GLU A 88 -8.86 2.39 8.78
C GLU A 88 -7.80 1.50 8.15
N SER A 89 -6.81 2.09 7.48
CA SER A 89 -5.67 1.35 6.92
C SER A 89 -4.84 0.69 8.03
N GLN A 90 -4.55 1.43 9.11
CA GLN A 90 -3.88 0.89 10.29
C GLN A 90 -4.70 -0.19 10.97
N GLN A 91 -6.01 -0.01 11.12
CA GLN A 91 -6.91 -1.00 11.71
C GLN A 91 -6.95 -2.29 10.89
N LYS A 92 -7.00 -2.20 9.56
CA LYS A 92 -6.91 -3.38 8.67
C LYS A 92 -5.59 -4.12 8.86
N LYS A 93 -4.46 -3.39 8.93
CA LYS A 93 -3.13 -3.97 9.20
C LYS A 93 -3.11 -4.71 10.53
N LEU A 94 -3.60 -4.08 11.60
CA LEU A 94 -3.64 -4.69 12.94
C LEU A 94 -4.56 -5.91 12.99
N ARG A 95 -5.75 -5.86 12.36
CA ARG A 95 -6.64 -7.02 12.28
C ARG A 95 -6.01 -8.18 11.51
N PHE A 96 -5.30 -7.91 10.44
CA PHE A 96 -4.55 -8.92 9.70
C PHE A 96 -3.44 -9.53 10.56
N LEU A 97 -2.65 -8.73 11.25
CA LEU A 97 -1.61 -9.21 12.17
C LEU A 97 -2.19 -10.06 13.31
N ILE A 98 -3.28 -9.61 13.93
CA ILE A 98 -3.97 -10.38 14.99
C ILE A 98 -4.53 -11.69 14.43
N SER A 99 -5.13 -11.67 13.24
CA SER A 99 -5.61 -12.89 12.59
C SER A 99 -4.47 -13.87 12.32
N ASN A 100 -3.33 -13.38 11.84
CA ASN A 100 -2.15 -14.20 11.59
C ASN A 100 -1.58 -14.77 12.90
N GLN A 101 -1.55 -13.96 13.97
CA GLN A 101 -1.12 -14.40 15.30
C GLN A 101 -2.08 -15.44 15.89
N ALA A 102 -3.39 -15.27 15.70
CA ALA A 102 -4.39 -16.24 16.15
C ALA A 102 -4.24 -17.58 15.40
N THR A 103 -4.10 -17.54 14.07
CA THR A 103 -3.84 -18.75 13.27
C THR A 103 -2.51 -19.40 13.66
N TYR A 104 -1.49 -18.60 13.98
CA TYR A 104 -0.20 -19.09 14.44
C TYR A 104 -0.30 -19.81 15.79
N ILE A 105 -1.04 -19.25 16.75
CA ILE A 105 -1.29 -19.90 18.05
C ILE A 105 -2.05 -21.22 17.87
N ASP A 106 -3.02 -21.28 16.96
CA ASP A 106 -3.78 -22.50 16.69
C ASP A 106 -2.91 -23.59 16.04
N ILE A 107 -2.03 -23.21 15.09
CA ILE A 107 -1.07 -24.12 14.47
C ILE A 107 -0.05 -24.62 15.50
N LEU A 108 0.47 -23.75 16.37
CA LEU A 108 1.39 -24.15 17.44
C LEU A 108 0.74 -25.16 18.39
N ARG A 109 -0.54 -24.99 18.73
CA ARG A 109 -1.30 -25.96 19.53
C ARG A 109 -1.42 -27.32 18.84
N ASP A 110 -1.63 -27.33 17.53
CA ASP A 110 -1.76 -28.54 16.72
C ASP A 110 -0.42 -29.28 16.53
N VAL A 111 0.69 -28.54 16.37
CA VAL A 111 2.04 -29.12 16.28
C VAL A 111 2.49 -29.70 17.62
N LEU A 112 2.20 -29.02 18.74
CA LEU A 112 2.50 -29.54 20.08
C LEU A 112 1.74 -30.82 20.41
N THR A 113 0.56 -31.04 19.80
CA THR A 113 -0.20 -32.29 19.96
C THR A 113 0.28 -33.42 19.04
N LYS A 114 0.97 -33.10 17.94
CA LYS A 114 1.40 -34.09 16.92
C LYS A 114 2.84 -34.61 17.08
N ARG A 115 3.71 -33.96 17.86
CA ARG A 115 5.14 -34.34 17.99
C ARG A 115 5.48 -35.54 18.90
N CYS A 116 4.54 -36.44 19.19
CA CYS A 116 4.81 -37.70 19.90
C CYS A 116 4.76 -38.90 18.94
N THR A 117 5.65 -39.00 17.94
CA THR A 117 6.13 -40.29 17.38
C THR A 117 7.20 -40.12 16.28
N ASP A 118 8.35 -40.75 16.56
CA ASP A 118 9.32 -41.43 15.68
C ASP A 118 10.52 -40.74 14.98
N PRO A 119 11.65 -41.49 14.80
CA PRO A 119 12.97 -40.97 14.42
C PRO A 119 13.47 -41.40 13.00
N ILE A 120 14.49 -40.69 12.52
CA ILE A 120 15.05 -40.70 11.15
C ILE A 120 16.28 -41.62 11.02
N VAL A 121 16.41 -42.31 9.88
CA VAL A 121 17.62 -43.05 9.44
C VAL A 121 18.13 -42.48 8.12
N VAL A 122 19.44 -42.26 8.01
CA VAL A 122 20.15 -41.69 6.84
C VAL A 122 21.01 -42.75 6.16
N LEU A 123 20.96 -42.82 4.81
CA LEU A 123 21.95 -43.49 3.98
C LEU A 123 22.19 -42.67 2.71
N GLY A 124 23.45 -42.38 2.37
CA GLY A 124 23.83 -41.60 1.19
C GLY A 124 24.61 -42.40 0.15
N HIS A 125 24.67 -41.90 -1.10
CA HIS A 125 25.84 -41.99 -1.99
C HIS A 125 25.76 -41.10 -3.27
N GLN A 126 26.89 -40.41 -3.50
CA GLN A 126 27.68 -40.17 -4.74
C GLN A 126 27.34 -39.16 -5.87
N GLU A 127 28.45 -38.57 -6.34
CA GLU A 127 28.70 -37.35 -7.12
C GLU A 127 28.54 -37.49 -8.65
N THR A 128 28.27 -36.35 -9.33
CA THR A 128 28.83 -36.00 -10.64
C THR A 128 29.13 -34.49 -10.68
N ALA A 129 30.06 -34.08 -11.56
CA ALA A 129 30.61 -32.72 -11.70
C ALA A 129 29.57 -31.59 -11.47
N SER A 130 29.85 -30.74 -10.48
CA SER A 130 28.88 -29.91 -9.77
C SER A 130 28.04 -29.01 -10.70
N PRO A 131 26.74 -29.30 -10.95
CA PRO A 131 25.82 -28.43 -11.70
C PRO A 131 25.64 -27.05 -11.03
N PHE A 132 26.18 -26.90 -9.82
CA PHE A 132 26.12 -25.72 -8.99
C PHE A 132 27.29 -24.74 -9.21
N ALA A 133 28.35 -25.14 -9.92
CA ALA A 133 29.51 -24.27 -10.15
C ALA A 133 29.14 -22.93 -10.80
N ARG A 134 28.17 -22.93 -11.75
CA ARG A 134 27.64 -21.70 -12.34
C ARG A 134 26.91 -20.83 -11.32
N TYR A 135 26.06 -21.42 -10.48
CA TYR A 135 25.31 -20.68 -9.46
C TYR A 135 26.23 -20.10 -8.38
N LEU A 136 27.28 -20.84 -8.00
CA LEU A 136 28.33 -20.35 -7.10
C LEU A 136 29.15 -19.23 -7.72
N HIS A 137 29.46 -19.32 -9.02
CA HIS A 137 30.15 -18.25 -9.72
C HIS A 137 29.27 -16.99 -9.82
N GLU A 138 27.97 -17.13 -10.08
CA GLU A 138 27.00 -16.03 -10.02
C GLU A 138 26.94 -15.44 -8.60
N LEU A 139 26.77 -16.31 -7.57
CA LEU A 139 27.21 -16.20 -6.16
C LEU A 139 28.23 -15.09 -5.93
N ASN A 140 29.44 -15.43 -6.34
CA ASN A 140 30.65 -14.69 -6.03
C ASN A 140 30.79 -13.42 -6.86
N THR A 141 30.43 -13.46 -8.14
CA THR A 141 30.73 -12.38 -9.10
C THR A 141 29.65 -11.30 -9.09
N ARG A 142 28.38 -11.69 -9.01
CA ARG A 142 27.23 -10.79 -9.23
C ARG A 142 26.59 -10.31 -7.94
N TYR A 143 26.66 -11.06 -6.84
CA TYR A 143 25.82 -10.75 -5.69
C TYR A 143 26.53 -9.95 -4.58
N TYR A 144 27.85 -10.12 -4.40
CA TYR A 144 28.62 -9.29 -3.47
C TYR A 144 28.66 -7.80 -3.88
N LEU A 145 28.92 -7.52 -5.17
CA LEU A 145 29.10 -6.15 -5.66
C LEU A 145 27.80 -5.35 -5.75
N TYR A 146 26.67 -6.01 -6.03
CA TYR A 146 25.40 -5.35 -6.32
C TYR A 146 24.43 -5.35 -5.13
N THR A 147 24.80 -5.91 -3.97
CA THR A 147 23.90 -5.94 -2.80
C THR A 147 23.40 -4.55 -2.46
N ASP A 148 24.26 -3.54 -2.39
CA ASP A 148 23.83 -2.18 -2.08
C ASP A 148 22.90 -1.58 -3.15
N GLU A 149 23.05 -1.95 -4.42
CA GLU A 149 22.15 -1.53 -5.50
C GLU A 149 20.79 -2.23 -5.42
N VAL A 150 20.78 -3.55 -5.19
CA VAL A 150 19.56 -4.34 -4.93
C VAL A 150 18.78 -3.74 -3.76
N PHE A 151 19.49 -3.25 -2.74
CA PHE A 151 18.85 -2.62 -1.60
C PHE A 151 18.44 -1.15 -1.81
N LYS A 152 19.11 -0.40 -2.69
CA LYS A 152 18.84 1.02 -3.04
C LYS A 152 17.77 1.23 -4.12
N ALA A 153 17.59 0.31 -5.06
CA ALA A 153 16.77 0.49 -6.27
C ALA A 153 15.26 0.69 -6.05
N THR A 154 14.79 0.92 -4.82
CA THR A 154 13.35 0.95 -4.47
C THR A 154 12.97 2.10 -3.55
N ASP A 155 13.65 3.25 -3.63
CA ASP A 155 13.08 4.52 -3.16
C ASP A 155 12.12 5.14 -4.21
N LEU A 156 11.92 4.48 -5.36
CA LEU A 156 11.13 5.02 -6.49
C LEU A 156 9.85 4.23 -6.84
N SER A 157 9.44 3.23 -6.07
CA SER A 157 8.15 2.56 -6.29
C SER A 157 7.34 2.48 -5.00
N HIS A 158 6.54 3.52 -4.75
CA HIS A 158 5.47 3.52 -3.74
C HIS A 158 4.31 2.54 -4.06
N SER A 159 4.51 1.53 -4.91
CA SER A 159 3.49 0.51 -5.15
C SER A 159 3.56 -0.52 -4.03
N HIS A 160 2.55 -0.44 -3.17
CA HIS A 160 2.31 -1.26 -1.97
C HIS A 160 1.61 -2.58 -2.30
N ASP A 161 1.78 -3.12 -3.51
CA ASP A 161 1.22 -4.43 -3.85
C ASP A 161 2.24 -5.54 -3.60
N ILE A 162 1.77 -6.57 -2.92
CA ILE A 162 2.50 -7.79 -2.55
C ILE A 162 2.84 -8.63 -3.80
N ASP A 163 2.26 -8.30 -4.96
CA ASP A 163 2.40 -9.02 -6.22
C ASP A 163 2.73 -8.07 -7.39
N GLN A 164 3.94 -7.50 -7.44
CA GLN A 164 4.41 -6.90 -8.70
C GLN A 164 4.83 -8.00 -9.67
N THR A 165 3.85 -8.51 -10.43
CA THR A 165 4.10 -9.24 -11.67
C THR A 165 4.52 -8.22 -12.73
N VAL A 166 5.81 -8.18 -13.07
CA VAL A 166 6.28 -7.41 -14.22
C VAL A 166 6.52 -8.39 -15.36
N GLU A 167 5.58 -8.44 -16.32
CA GLU A 167 5.82 -9.07 -17.61
C GLU A 167 6.83 -8.21 -18.38
N LEU A 168 8.02 -8.76 -18.61
CA LEU A 168 8.98 -8.23 -19.57
C LEU A 168 9.41 -9.38 -20.48
N ASP A 169 9.49 -9.09 -21.79
CA ASP A 169 9.79 -10.01 -22.89
C ASP A 169 10.57 -11.27 -22.49
N GLY A 170 9.90 -12.43 -22.57
CA GLY A 170 10.51 -13.75 -22.45
C GLY A 170 10.45 -14.43 -21.08
N GLY A 171 9.80 -13.84 -20.07
CA GLY A 171 9.52 -14.52 -18.81
C GLY A 171 8.83 -13.65 -17.76
N VAL A 172 7.98 -14.27 -16.94
CA VAL A 172 7.32 -13.59 -15.82
C VAL A 172 8.32 -13.45 -14.67
N LYS A 173 8.53 -12.21 -14.19
CA LYS A 173 9.36 -11.92 -13.02
C LYS A 173 8.49 -11.58 -11.82
N PHE A 174 8.75 -12.24 -10.71
CA PHE A 174 8.10 -11.96 -9.43
C PHE A 174 9.08 -11.31 -8.47
N PHE A 175 8.63 -10.23 -7.85
CA PHE A 175 9.36 -9.53 -6.81
C PHE A 175 8.59 -9.69 -5.50
N TYR A 176 9.24 -10.25 -4.48
CA TYR A 176 8.68 -10.19 -3.15
C TYR A 176 9.03 -8.84 -2.51
N PRO A 177 8.07 -8.19 -1.84
CA PRO A 177 8.31 -6.92 -1.16
C PRO A 177 9.42 -7.09 -0.12
N ARG A 178 10.23 -6.02 0.04
CA ARG A 178 11.28 -5.94 1.05
C ARG A 178 10.66 -6.21 2.42
N SER A 179 11.09 -7.31 3.04
CA SER A 179 10.70 -7.65 4.41
C SER A 179 11.80 -7.18 5.35
N THR A 180 11.44 -6.36 6.33
CA THR A 180 12.36 -5.83 7.33
C THR A 180 11.91 -6.27 8.71
N LEU A 181 12.82 -6.85 9.48
CA LEU A 181 12.61 -7.29 10.86
C LEU A 181 13.69 -6.68 11.75
N VAL A 182 13.33 -6.25 12.95
CA VAL A 182 14.27 -5.76 13.97
C VAL A 182 14.29 -6.78 15.11
N LEU A 183 15.45 -7.39 15.35
CA LEU A 183 15.65 -8.44 16.34
C LEU A 183 16.50 -7.91 17.50
N PRO A 184 16.15 -8.22 18.76
CA PRO A 184 16.86 -7.71 19.95
C PRO A 184 18.17 -8.47 20.25
N SER A 185 18.84 -8.96 19.20
CA SER A 185 20.08 -9.75 19.27
C SER A 185 21.19 -9.08 18.47
N SER A 186 22.45 -9.48 18.71
CA SER A 186 23.58 -8.93 17.96
C SER A 186 23.59 -9.38 16.49
N VAL A 187 24.29 -8.64 15.63
CA VAL A 187 24.38 -8.99 14.19
C VAL A 187 25.03 -10.36 14.00
N SER A 188 26.08 -10.63 14.77
CA SER A 188 26.79 -11.91 14.76
C SER A 188 25.86 -13.06 15.17
N GLU A 189 25.15 -12.91 16.28
CA GLU A 189 24.25 -13.94 16.79
C GLU A 189 23.09 -14.21 15.82
N THR A 190 22.39 -13.14 15.40
CA THR A 190 21.27 -13.22 14.47
C THR A 190 21.65 -13.90 13.16
N SER A 191 22.76 -13.46 12.55
CA SER A 191 23.21 -14.01 11.26
C SER A 191 23.73 -15.43 11.37
N ASN A 192 24.40 -15.80 12.48
CA ASN A 192 24.85 -17.16 12.71
C ASN A 192 23.68 -18.12 12.98
N THR A 193 22.67 -17.68 13.72
CA THR A 193 21.46 -18.47 13.96
C THR A 193 20.70 -18.71 12.66
N LEU A 194 20.50 -17.68 11.83
CA LEU A 194 19.86 -17.87 10.52
C LEU A 194 20.70 -18.78 9.60
N TRP A 195 22.03 -18.65 9.62
CA TRP A 195 22.91 -19.51 8.84
C TRP A 195 22.76 -20.99 9.21
N LYS A 196 22.82 -21.32 10.51
CA LYS A 196 22.63 -22.69 11.02
C LYS A 196 21.25 -23.24 10.69
N LEU A 197 20.21 -22.40 10.80
CA LEU A 197 18.87 -22.78 10.40
C LEU A 197 18.81 -23.11 8.90
N GLY A 198 19.43 -22.28 8.06
CA GLY A 198 19.49 -22.50 6.62
C GLY A 198 20.18 -23.81 6.22
N GLU A 199 21.24 -24.20 6.93
CA GLU A 199 21.97 -25.47 6.69
C GLU A 199 21.09 -26.72 6.89
N HIS A 200 20.06 -26.62 7.73
CA HIS A 200 19.18 -27.73 8.06
C HIS A 200 17.74 -27.56 7.56
N LEU A 201 17.43 -26.44 6.89
CA LEU A 201 16.08 -26.03 6.52
C LEU A 201 15.30 -27.09 5.74
N PHE A 202 16.00 -27.86 4.90
CA PHE A 202 15.40 -28.87 4.02
C PHE A 202 15.85 -30.31 4.37
N SER A 203 16.43 -30.53 5.55
CA SER A 203 17.02 -31.82 5.93
C SER A 203 16.01 -32.95 6.09
N ASP A 204 14.73 -32.63 6.25
CA ASP A 204 13.61 -33.55 6.35
C ASP A 204 12.97 -33.89 4.98
N LYS A 205 13.42 -33.24 3.90
CA LYS A 205 12.86 -33.40 2.56
C LYS A 205 13.25 -34.73 1.92
N GLN A 206 12.38 -35.19 1.01
CA GLN A 206 12.61 -36.42 0.27
C GLN A 206 13.86 -36.29 -0.61
N SER A 207 14.66 -37.36 -0.67
CA SER A 207 15.88 -37.41 -1.48
C SER A 207 16.88 -36.28 -1.16
N TYR A 208 16.88 -35.79 0.08
CA TYR A 208 17.82 -34.75 0.52
C TYR A 208 19.27 -35.21 0.40
N VAL A 209 20.07 -34.39 -0.27
CA VAL A 209 21.52 -34.56 -0.43
C VAL A 209 22.20 -33.23 -0.18
N GLN A 210 23.12 -33.21 0.79
CA GLN A 210 24.03 -32.09 1.01
C GLN A 210 25.34 -32.34 0.26
N HIS A 211 25.75 -31.36 -0.53
CA HIS A 211 26.97 -31.43 -1.34
C HIS A 211 28.11 -30.73 -0.58
N HIS A 212 29.03 -31.53 -0.04
CA HIS A 212 30.12 -31.03 0.81
C HIS A 212 31.36 -30.57 0.03
N ASN A 213 31.50 -30.97 -1.24
CA ASN A 213 32.66 -30.65 -2.08
C ASN A 213 32.50 -29.26 -2.73
N VAL A 214 32.47 -28.23 -1.89
CA VAL A 214 32.24 -26.83 -2.29
C VAL A 214 33.34 -25.93 -1.74
N GLU A 215 33.78 -24.99 -2.55
CA GLU A 215 34.76 -23.99 -2.13
C GLU A 215 34.19 -23.11 -0.99
N ASP A 216 34.99 -22.90 0.06
CA ASP A 216 34.59 -22.13 1.25
C ASP A 216 33.35 -22.74 1.94
N SER A 217 33.43 -24.03 2.25
CA SER A 217 32.36 -24.82 2.88
C SER A 217 31.91 -24.34 4.26
N SER A 218 32.67 -23.44 4.90
CA SER A 218 32.28 -22.80 6.17
C SER A 218 31.33 -21.61 5.97
N ASN A 219 31.25 -21.08 4.74
CA ASN A 219 30.39 -19.97 4.37
C ASN A 219 29.51 -20.28 3.16
N THR A 220 29.54 -21.53 2.67
CA THR A 220 28.78 -21.97 1.50
C THR A 220 28.22 -23.35 1.77
N PHE A 221 26.94 -23.53 1.51
CA PHE A 221 26.34 -24.86 1.46
C PHE A 221 25.47 -25.01 0.23
N VAL A 222 25.38 -26.26 -0.21
CA VAL A 222 24.64 -26.67 -1.41
C VAL A 222 23.84 -27.91 -1.05
N VAL A 223 22.55 -27.88 -1.34
CA VAL A 223 21.64 -28.99 -1.10
C VAL A 223 20.76 -29.23 -2.32
N SER A 224 20.35 -30.46 -2.50
CA SER A 224 19.33 -30.85 -3.47
C SER A 224 18.35 -31.81 -2.84
N PHE A 225 17.08 -31.70 -3.20
CA PHE A 225 16.02 -32.55 -2.70
C PHE A 225 14.88 -32.60 -3.72
N THR A 226 13.86 -33.41 -3.45
CA THR A 226 12.66 -33.50 -4.28
C THR A 226 11.45 -33.27 -3.40
N ASP A 227 10.46 -32.53 -3.89
CA ASP A 227 9.15 -32.43 -3.27
C ASP A 227 8.10 -33.08 -4.14
N THR A 228 7.14 -33.73 -3.49
CA THR A 228 5.96 -34.28 -4.13
C THR A 228 4.76 -33.43 -3.74
N ASN A 229 4.04 -32.90 -4.71
CA ASN A 229 2.84 -32.08 -4.49
C ASN A 229 1.63 -32.65 -5.24
N VAL A 230 0.43 -32.27 -4.81
CA VAL A 230 -0.82 -32.60 -5.48
C VAL A 230 -1.43 -31.30 -6.00
N LEU A 231 -1.50 -31.17 -7.32
CA LEU A 231 -2.10 -29.99 -7.96
C LEU A 231 -3.60 -29.91 -7.66
N GLU A 232 -4.19 -28.73 -7.90
CA GLU A 232 -5.65 -28.52 -7.79
C GLU A 232 -6.48 -29.49 -8.65
N THR A 233 -5.89 -30.01 -9.72
CA THR A 233 -6.49 -31.04 -10.60
C THR A 233 -6.54 -32.43 -9.96
N GLY A 234 -5.86 -32.63 -8.83
CA GLY A 234 -5.66 -33.94 -8.18
C GLY A 234 -4.43 -34.70 -8.67
N ASP A 235 -3.71 -34.18 -9.67
CA ASP A 235 -2.52 -34.82 -10.21
C ASP A 235 -1.34 -34.68 -9.24
N THR A 236 -0.65 -35.79 -9.00
CA THR A 236 0.60 -35.78 -8.21
C THR A 236 1.77 -35.40 -9.12
N VAL A 237 2.53 -34.39 -8.69
CA VAL A 237 3.70 -33.88 -9.40
C VAL A 237 4.93 -33.93 -8.51
N GLN A 238 6.09 -34.09 -9.15
CA GLN A 238 7.38 -34.02 -8.50
C GLN A 238 8.14 -32.79 -8.99
N ILE A 239 8.83 -32.14 -8.06
CA ILE A 239 9.65 -30.96 -8.32
C ILE A 239 11.02 -31.22 -7.71
N SER A 240 12.06 -31.14 -8.52
CA SER A 240 13.44 -31.21 -8.04
C SER A 240 13.93 -29.82 -7.65
N HIS A 241 14.61 -29.75 -6.51
CA HIS A 241 15.11 -28.51 -5.93
C HIS A 241 16.64 -28.54 -5.88
N TRP A 242 17.25 -27.40 -6.20
CA TRP A 242 18.67 -27.13 -5.99
C TRP A 242 18.82 -25.80 -5.27
N TYR A 243 19.35 -25.85 -4.06
CA TYR A 243 19.54 -24.69 -3.22
C TYR A 243 21.02 -24.47 -2.93
N VAL A 244 21.51 -23.28 -3.24
CA VAL A 244 22.89 -22.84 -3.02
C VAL A 244 22.83 -21.57 -2.19
N ALA A 245 23.46 -21.57 -1.03
CA ALA A 245 23.55 -20.40 -0.18
C ALA A 245 25.01 -20.08 0.14
N ARG A 246 25.32 -18.78 0.20
CA ARG A 246 26.62 -18.27 0.61
C ARG A 246 26.47 -17.05 1.52
N ARG A 247 27.26 -16.99 2.59
CA ARG A 247 27.36 -15.82 3.46
C ARG A 247 28.64 -15.02 3.21
N PHE A 248 28.52 -13.71 3.34
CA PHE A 248 29.59 -12.73 3.21
C PHE A 248 29.64 -11.91 4.49
N ILE A 249 30.71 -12.06 5.26
CA ILE A 249 30.89 -11.42 6.56
C ILE A 249 31.81 -10.21 6.37
N GLN A 250 31.38 -9.05 6.85
CA GLN A 250 32.15 -7.80 6.89
C GLN A 250 32.07 -7.19 8.29
N ASP A 251 32.95 -6.24 8.61
CA ASP A 251 33.13 -5.70 9.97
C ASP A 251 31.84 -5.23 10.67
N LYS A 252 30.87 -4.71 9.91
CA LYS A 252 29.60 -4.16 10.45
C LYS A 252 28.33 -4.71 9.80
N ARG A 253 28.47 -5.62 8.84
CA ARG A 253 27.33 -6.18 8.11
C ARG A 253 27.59 -7.61 7.67
N VAL A 254 26.54 -8.41 7.68
CA VAL A 254 26.56 -9.76 7.10
C VAL A 254 25.52 -9.81 5.99
N VAL A 255 25.87 -10.45 4.88
CA VAL A 255 24.95 -10.67 3.76
C VAL A 255 24.91 -12.16 3.48
N ILE A 256 23.71 -12.74 3.43
CA ILE A 256 23.48 -14.10 2.95
C ILE A 256 22.80 -13.98 1.59
N GLY A 257 23.43 -14.51 0.56
CA GLY A 257 22.85 -14.64 -0.77
C GLY A 257 22.52 -16.10 -1.06
N TRP A 258 21.41 -16.36 -1.73
CA TRP A 258 21.06 -17.71 -2.16
C TRP A 258 20.47 -17.75 -3.57
N LYS A 259 20.58 -18.94 -4.15
CA LYS A 259 20.02 -19.34 -5.43
C LYS A 259 19.19 -20.60 -5.18
N HIS A 260 17.91 -20.58 -5.52
CA HIS A 260 17.02 -21.72 -5.41
C HIS A 260 16.42 -22.01 -6.79
N ILE A 261 16.68 -23.20 -7.31
CA ILE A 261 16.20 -23.63 -8.61
C ILE A 261 15.16 -24.71 -8.41
N PHE A 262 14.02 -24.54 -9.06
CA PHE A 262 12.92 -25.48 -9.09
C PHE A 262 12.80 -26.03 -10.49
N GLN A 263 12.70 -27.34 -10.64
CA GLN A 263 12.45 -27.97 -11.94
C GLN A 263 11.31 -28.95 -11.83
N GLY A 264 10.30 -28.74 -12.66
CA GLY A 264 9.16 -29.63 -12.75
C GLY A 264 9.50 -30.94 -13.45
N GLU A 265 8.94 -32.03 -12.94
CA GLU A 265 8.97 -33.35 -13.56
C GLU A 265 7.58 -33.75 -14.09
N GLY A 266 7.51 -34.83 -14.89
CA GLY A 266 6.25 -35.34 -15.42
C GLY A 266 5.48 -34.30 -16.25
N ILE A 267 4.26 -33.95 -15.83
CA ILE A 267 3.43 -32.95 -16.51
C ILE A 267 3.98 -31.52 -16.41
N LEU A 268 4.90 -31.28 -15.47
CA LEU A 268 5.61 -30.01 -15.30
C LEU A 268 6.98 -30.01 -16.03
N CYS A 269 7.29 -31.06 -16.78
CA CYS A 269 8.57 -31.19 -17.47
C CYS A 269 8.80 -30.01 -18.42
N GLY A 270 10.00 -29.42 -18.35
CA GLY A 270 10.38 -28.23 -19.12
C GLY A 270 10.07 -26.89 -18.42
N LEU A 271 9.37 -26.93 -17.28
CA LEU A 271 9.23 -25.78 -16.39
C LEU A 271 10.42 -25.71 -15.43
N LYS A 272 11.03 -24.52 -15.39
CA LYS A 272 12.08 -24.20 -14.46
C LYS A 272 11.84 -22.83 -13.86
N GLU A 273 11.95 -22.72 -12.55
CA GLU A 273 11.97 -21.44 -11.85
C GLU A 273 13.37 -21.21 -11.25
N ASP A 274 13.85 -19.99 -11.43
CA ASP A 274 15.10 -19.52 -10.89
C ASP A 274 14.82 -18.40 -9.87
N GLU A 275 14.95 -18.74 -8.59
CA GLU A 275 14.91 -17.80 -7.49
C GLU A 275 16.31 -17.37 -7.09
N THR A 276 16.47 -16.07 -6.87
CA THR A 276 17.61 -15.47 -6.21
C THR A 276 17.14 -14.62 -5.04
N GLY A 277 17.74 -14.81 -3.86
CA GLY A 277 17.41 -14.00 -2.69
C GLY A 277 18.64 -13.50 -1.94
N TRP A 278 18.39 -12.46 -1.16
CA TRP A 278 19.37 -11.78 -0.31
C TRP A 278 18.77 -11.50 1.04
N CYS A 279 19.56 -11.75 2.08
CA CYS A 279 19.30 -11.34 3.44
C CYS A 279 20.47 -10.50 3.93
N ARG A 280 20.21 -9.29 4.40
CA ARG A 280 21.22 -8.37 4.91
C ARG A 280 20.98 -8.09 6.39
N PHE A 281 22.05 -8.16 7.17
CA PHE A 281 22.06 -7.88 8.61
C PHE A 281 22.97 -6.69 8.91
N TYR A 282 22.47 -5.77 9.73
CA TYR A 282 23.23 -4.62 10.22
C TYR A 282 22.64 -4.13 11.55
N SER A 283 23.44 -3.44 12.34
CA SER A 283 22.96 -2.88 13.62
C SER A 283 21.89 -1.82 13.39
N SER A 284 20.85 -1.83 14.21
CA SER A 284 19.85 -0.75 14.26
C SER A 284 20.54 0.58 14.55
N ALA A 285 20.19 1.59 13.76
CA ALA A 285 20.62 2.97 14.00
C ALA A 285 19.73 3.67 15.04
N ASP A 286 18.59 3.07 15.39
CA ASP A 286 17.69 3.59 16.41
C ASP A 286 18.23 3.25 17.79
N VAL A 287 18.54 4.30 18.58
CA VAL A 287 19.03 4.16 19.95
C VAL A 287 17.94 3.62 20.88
N MET A 288 16.66 3.81 20.55
CA MET A 288 15.52 3.34 21.33
C MET A 288 15.15 1.88 21.02
N GLU A 289 15.52 1.37 19.85
CA GLU A 289 15.38 -0.03 19.45
C GLU A 289 16.74 -0.63 19.07
N PRO A 290 17.67 -0.78 20.05
CA PRO A 290 18.96 -1.39 19.79
C PRO A 290 18.76 -2.86 19.41
N GLY A 291 19.47 -3.31 18.37
CA GLY A 291 19.32 -4.67 17.86
C GLY A 291 19.91 -4.83 16.47
N THR A 292 19.47 -5.89 15.79
CA THR A 292 19.85 -6.20 14.41
C THR A 292 18.66 -5.99 13.50
N VAL A 293 18.87 -5.20 12.46
CA VAL A 293 17.95 -5.10 11.33
C VAL A 293 18.29 -6.20 10.35
N MET A 294 17.31 -7.05 10.07
CA MET A 294 17.33 -8.10 9.04
C MET A 294 16.44 -7.66 7.88
N GLU A 295 17.01 -7.61 6.67
CA GLU A 295 16.28 -7.24 5.46
C GLU A 295 16.37 -8.33 4.41
N MET A 296 15.23 -8.79 3.93
CA MET A 296 15.15 -9.81 2.89
C MET A 296 14.60 -9.24 1.59
N ARG A 297 15.20 -9.67 0.47
CA ARG A 297 14.69 -9.48 -0.88
C ARG A 297 14.78 -10.78 -1.66
N ILE A 298 13.74 -11.10 -2.42
CA ILE A 298 13.67 -12.31 -3.24
C ILE A 298 13.17 -11.91 -4.63
N HIS A 299 13.85 -12.43 -5.64
CA HIS A 299 13.56 -12.22 -7.03
C HIS A 299 13.47 -13.57 -7.75
N ARG A 300 12.41 -13.75 -8.54
CA ARG A 300 12.17 -14.99 -9.27
C ARG A 300 12.00 -14.74 -10.75
N VAL A 301 12.54 -15.66 -11.55
CA VAL A 301 12.39 -15.69 -12.99
C VAL A 301 11.94 -17.08 -13.40
N VAL A 302 10.84 -17.16 -14.14
CA VAL A 302 10.43 -18.43 -14.74
C VAL A 302 11.00 -18.56 -16.14
N VAL A 303 11.56 -19.73 -16.39
CA VAL A 303 12.20 -20.13 -17.63
C VAL A 303 11.45 -21.35 -18.15
N HIS A 304 10.75 -21.19 -19.27
CA HIS A 304 10.19 -22.33 -20.01
C HIS A 304 11.20 -22.76 -21.08
N SER A 305 11.55 -24.05 -21.09
CA SER A 305 12.56 -24.59 -22.02
C SER A 305 11.95 -25.35 -23.20
N THR A 306 10.64 -25.57 -23.22
CA THR A 306 9.93 -26.40 -24.21
C THR A 306 9.08 -25.57 -25.17
N ASP A 307 9.15 -25.93 -26.45
CA ASP A 307 8.27 -25.49 -27.55
C ASP A 307 7.44 -26.71 -28.01
N PRO A 308 6.10 -26.69 -27.95
CA PRO A 308 5.23 -25.57 -27.63
C PRO A 308 5.22 -25.19 -26.14
N ALA A 309 4.89 -23.93 -25.88
CA ALA A 309 4.73 -23.38 -24.54
C ALA A 309 3.72 -24.23 -23.73
N PRO A 310 4.02 -24.51 -22.44
CA PRO A 310 3.12 -25.27 -21.58
C PRO A 310 1.77 -24.56 -21.43
N GLN A 311 0.73 -25.36 -21.20
CA GLN A 311 -0.63 -24.85 -21.03
C GLN A 311 -0.68 -23.85 -19.87
N GLU A 312 -1.36 -22.70 -20.07
CA GLU A 312 -1.42 -21.60 -19.10
C GLU A 312 -1.92 -22.04 -17.71
N SER A 313 -2.82 -23.01 -17.65
CA SER A 313 -3.31 -23.59 -16.40
C SER A 313 -2.21 -24.32 -15.61
N ILE A 314 -1.31 -25.02 -16.30
CA ILE A 314 -0.20 -25.76 -15.68
C ILE A 314 0.86 -24.77 -15.17
N LEU A 315 1.16 -23.75 -15.98
CA LEU A 315 2.03 -22.64 -15.58
C LEU A 315 1.51 -21.97 -14.30
N ARG A 316 0.22 -21.62 -14.27
CA ARG A 316 -0.41 -20.98 -13.11
C ARG A 316 -0.38 -21.87 -11.87
N ALA A 317 -0.65 -23.17 -12.02
CA ALA A 317 -0.60 -24.12 -10.91
C ALA A 317 0.82 -24.23 -10.33
N PHE A 318 1.84 -24.31 -11.19
CA PHE A 318 3.25 -24.33 -10.79
C PHE A 318 3.63 -23.04 -10.04
N HIS A 319 3.25 -21.88 -10.55
CA HIS A 319 3.49 -20.60 -9.88
C HIS A 319 2.80 -20.49 -8.53
N ASN A 320 1.51 -20.84 -8.44
CA ASN A 320 0.75 -20.76 -7.19
C ASN A 320 1.35 -21.67 -6.12
N PHE A 321 1.80 -22.87 -6.51
CA PHE A 321 2.53 -23.77 -5.63
C PHE A 321 3.80 -23.10 -5.09
N LEU A 322 4.66 -22.58 -5.97
CA LEU A 322 5.92 -21.97 -5.58
C LEU A 322 5.73 -20.73 -4.71
N ILE A 323 4.69 -19.90 -4.96
CA ILE A 323 4.37 -18.74 -4.12
C ILE A 323 3.97 -19.20 -2.72
N THR A 324 3.11 -20.22 -2.64
CA THR A 324 2.60 -20.74 -1.37
C THR A 324 3.71 -21.36 -0.54
N GLU A 325 4.52 -22.25 -1.15
CA GLU A 325 5.67 -22.90 -0.52
C GLU A 325 6.63 -21.85 0.07
N THR A 326 6.90 -20.78 -0.68
CA THR A 326 7.88 -19.76 -0.27
C THR A 326 7.38 -18.94 0.89
N ARG A 327 6.10 -18.58 0.86
CA ARG A 327 5.48 -17.87 1.96
C ARG A 327 5.49 -18.72 3.23
N GLU A 328 5.19 -20.01 3.13
CA GLU A 328 5.23 -20.95 4.26
C GLU A 328 6.66 -21.11 4.79
N VAL A 329 7.65 -21.31 3.91
CA VAL A 329 9.06 -21.42 4.27
C VAL A 329 9.55 -20.15 4.96
N LEU A 330 9.26 -18.96 4.42
CA LEU A 330 9.68 -17.69 5.02
C LEU A 330 9.07 -17.47 6.41
N VAL A 331 7.78 -17.77 6.57
CA VAL A 331 7.11 -17.67 7.88
C VAL A 331 7.74 -18.64 8.87
N ASN A 332 8.01 -19.88 8.47
CA ASN A 332 8.63 -20.88 9.33
C ASN A 332 10.08 -20.50 9.71
N VAL A 333 10.86 -20.00 8.75
CA VAL A 333 12.24 -19.55 8.94
C VAL A 333 12.30 -18.41 9.96
N VAL A 334 11.45 -17.39 9.81
CA VAL A 334 11.42 -16.23 10.73
C VAL A 334 10.98 -16.66 12.12
N ALA A 335 9.91 -17.45 12.24
CA ALA A 335 9.42 -17.93 13.54
C ALA A 335 10.46 -18.79 14.27
N THR A 336 11.13 -19.69 13.55
CA THR A 336 12.16 -20.56 14.13
C THR A 336 13.40 -19.75 14.50
N LEU A 337 13.80 -18.76 13.70
CA LEU A 337 14.88 -17.84 14.04
C LEU A 337 14.60 -17.09 15.36
N GLU A 338 13.42 -16.51 15.50
CA GLU A 338 13.03 -15.79 16.73
C GLU A 338 13.05 -16.71 17.95
N ASN A 339 12.50 -17.93 17.83
CA ASN A 339 12.53 -18.92 18.91
C ASN A 339 13.96 -19.31 19.30
N MET A 340 14.83 -19.61 18.33
CA MET A 340 16.22 -19.97 18.62
C MET A 340 16.99 -18.82 19.28
N LEU A 341 16.73 -17.57 18.89
CA LEU A 341 17.35 -16.41 19.53
C LEU A 341 16.84 -16.20 20.97
N LEU A 342 15.54 -16.42 21.20
CA LEU A 342 14.97 -16.38 22.55
C LEU A 342 15.55 -17.48 23.44
N GLU A 343 15.66 -18.71 22.94
CA GLU A 343 16.25 -19.83 23.69
C GLU A 343 17.72 -19.57 24.05
N ASN A 344 18.52 -19.04 23.11
CA ASN A 344 19.91 -18.68 23.38
C ASN A 344 20.01 -17.59 24.45
N ALA A 345 19.19 -16.55 24.36
CA ALA A 345 19.17 -15.47 25.35
C ALA A 345 18.78 -15.95 26.76
N LEU A 346 17.88 -16.94 26.85
CA LEU A 346 17.49 -17.55 28.12
C LEU A 346 18.58 -18.50 28.66
N ALA A 347 19.30 -19.19 27.80
CA ALA A 347 20.40 -20.07 28.17
C ALA A 347 21.58 -19.31 28.81
N ASP A 348 21.81 -18.05 28.42
CA ASP A 348 22.85 -17.20 29.01
C ASP A 348 22.49 -16.64 30.41
N ILE A 349 21.23 -16.80 30.85
CA ILE A 349 20.70 -16.29 32.13
C ILE A 349 20.65 -17.39 33.21
N CYS A 350 20.70 -18.67 32.83
CA CYS A 350 20.71 -19.82 33.72
C CYS A 350 22.12 -20.39 33.89
#